data_AF-A0A838TNH6-F1
#
_entry.id   AF-A0A838TNH6-F1
#
_cell.length_a   1.000
_cell.length_b   1.000
_cell.length_c   1.000
_cell.angle_alpha   90.00
_cell.angle_beta   90.00
_cell.angle_gamma   90.00
#
_symmetry.space_group_name_H-M   'P 1'
#
loop_
_entity.id
_entity.type
_entity.pdbx_description
1 polymer ?
#
loop_
_entity_poly.entity_id
_entity_poly.type
_entity_poly.pdbx_seq_one_letter_code
_entity_poly.pdbx_strand_id
1 'polypeptide(L)'
;MKRIFLTLSIAGLLFSCAKDIKKGTQISVSGFLVDTVKNKNLPFAKVYLVGCINNFSGSTFCYDYLDSTTTDINGNFSINYRAEGKSVNYVLEVANDNNYGDNLFQQFPFANNSSNVRLKSQELNFLKLNLKVDFNRYDTFYIYPSHGVSKRLIGRSIDTTVLLKVLPNDKNIITYQIMAIRNDSGAIYRRLRDTLNVGLADTTNTSKRILSTYQMPLN
;
A
#
# COMPACT_ATOMS: atom_id res chain seq x y z
N MET A 1 61.46 -19.28 -1.06
CA MET A 1 60.01 -19.57 -1.14
C MET A 1 59.38 -19.48 0.25
N LYS A 2 59.10 -18.26 0.77
CA LYS A 2 58.57 -18.06 2.14
C LYS A 2 57.78 -16.75 2.32
N ARG A 3 57.13 -16.25 1.25
CA ARG A 3 56.39 -14.95 1.30
C ARG A 3 54.99 -14.96 0.68
N ILE A 4 54.45 -16.10 0.26
CA ILE A 4 53.15 -16.18 -0.43
C ILE A 4 52.02 -16.72 0.49
N PHE A 5 52.32 -17.16 1.71
CA PHE A 5 51.32 -17.74 2.61
C PHE A 5 50.64 -16.76 3.58
N LEU A 6 51.04 -15.48 3.60
CA LEU A 6 50.48 -14.49 4.54
C LEU A 6 49.42 -13.56 3.95
N THR A 7 49.20 -13.58 2.63
CA THR A 7 48.20 -12.73 1.95
C THR A 7 46.83 -13.39 1.80
N LEU A 8 46.69 -14.69 2.09
CA LEU A 8 45.41 -15.40 1.99
C LEU A 8 44.58 -15.39 3.30
N SER A 9 45.16 -14.96 4.42
CA SER A 9 44.47 -14.96 5.74
C SER A 9 43.72 -13.66 6.05
N ILE A 10 43.86 -12.61 5.23
CA ILE A 10 43.17 -11.31 5.41
C ILE A 10 41.86 -11.23 4.61
N ALA A 11 41.66 -12.10 3.62
CA ALA A 11 40.44 -12.10 2.79
C ALA A 11 39.19 -12.71 3.48
N GLY A 12 39.34 -13.34 4.65
CA GLY A 12 38.24 -14.03 5.35
C GLY A 12 37.47 -13.18 6.37
N LEU A 13 37.87 -11.93 6.64
CA LEU A 13 37.33 -11.12 7.75
C LEU A 13 36.34 -10.02 7.33
N LEU A 14 35.96 -9.92 6.05
CA LEU A 14 35.09 -8.85 5.57
C LEU A 14 33.61 -9.25 5.34
N PHE A 15 33.21 -10.47 5.69
CA PHE A 15 31.78 -10.78 5.80
C PHE A 15 31.26 -10.24 7.13
N SER A 16 30.95 -8.94 7.15
CA SER A 16 30.12 -8.35 8.20
C SER A 16 28.72 -8.95 8.10
N CYS A 17 28.52 -10.12 8.72
CA CYS A 17 27.20 -10.67 8.93
C CYS A 17 26.52 -9.82 10.00
N ALA A 18 25.50 -9.04 9.61
CA ALA A 18 24.62 -8.41 10.58
C ALA A 18 24.03 -9.50 11.48
N LYS A 19 24.28 -9.36 12.78
CA LYS A 19 23.88 -10.33 13.80
C LYS A 19 22.43 -10.11 14.19
N ASP A 20 21.71 -11.19 14.40
CA ASP A 20 20.34 -11.13 14.93
C ASP A 20 20.29 -10.36 16.25
N ILE A 21 19.23 -9.57 16.40
CA ILE A 21 18.92 -8.86 17.63
C ILE A 21 18.60 -9.92 18.70
N LYS A 22 19.33 -9.88 19.81
CA LYS A 22 19.25 -10.91 20.86
C LYS A 22 17.82 -11.09 21.37
N LYS A 23 17.38 -12.34 21.53
CA LYS A 23 16.13 -12.69 22.20
C LYS A 23 16.02 -12.03 23.57
N GLY A 24 14.84 -11.46 23.87
CA GLY A 24 14.56 -10.74 25.10
C GLY A 24 14.94 -9.26 25.08
N THR A 25 15.59 -8.78 24.01
CA THR A 25 15.86 -7.33 23.85
C THR A 25 14.53 -6.58 23.83
N GLN A 26 14.40 -5.58 24.70
CA GLN A 26 13.25 -4.68 24.69
C GLN A 26 13.41 -3.70 23.51
N ILE A 27 12.39 -3.67 22.68
CA ILE A 27 12.24 -2.74 21.57
C ILE A 27 11.12 -1.77 21.95
N SER A 28 11.43 -0.48 22.00
CA SER A 28 10.44 0.56 22.25
C SER A 28 10.52 1.61 21.15
N VAL A 29 9.39 1.87 20.52
CA VAL A 29 9.31 2.92 19.50
C VAL A 29 8.06 3.75 19.69
N SER A 30 8.22 5.06 19.55
CA SER A 30 7.13 6.02 19.60
C SER A 30 7.33 7.12 18.57
N GLY A 31 6.23 7.73 18.15
CA GLY A 31 6.26 8.69 17.07
C GLY A 31 4.88 9.21 16.71
N PHE A 32 4.80 9.81 15.54
CA PHE A 32 3.57 10.35 14.98
C PHE A 32 3.51 10.13 13.47
N LEU A 33 2.29 10.07 12.94
CA LEU A 33 2.02 9.88 11.52
C LEU A 33 1.49 11.18 10.89
N VAL A 34 2.06 11.55 9.74
CA VAL A 34 1.68 12.77 9.01
C VAL A 34 1.19 12.45 7.61
N ASP A 35 0.11 13.10 7.20
CA ASP A 35 -0.35 13.16 5.82
C ASP A 35 0.59 14.03 4.99
N THR A 36 1.26 13.45 4.01
CA THR A 36 2.24 14.16 3.17
C THR A 36 1.62 15.17 2.21
N VAL A 37 0.31 15.08 1.95
CA VAL A 37 -0.41 15.94 1.00
C VAL A 37 -1.19 17.02 1.77
N LYS A 38 -1.93 16.62 2.81
CA LYS A 38 -2.75 17.54 3.61
C LYS A 38 -1.96 18.22 4.74
N ASN A 39 -0.71 17.80 4.97
CA ASN A 39 0.18 18.31 6.03
C ASN A 39 -0.50 18.37 7.42
N LYS A 40 -1.23 17.29 7.76
CA LYS A 40 -1.90 17.11 9.05
C LYS A 40 -1.49 15.79 9.69
N ASN A 41 -1.63 15.68 11.01
CA ASN A 41 -1.46 14.39 11.67
C ASN A 41 -2.59 13.43 11.26
N LEU A 42 -2.26 12.14 11.17
CA LEU A 42 -3.20 11.09 10.77
C LEU A 42 -3.65 10.27 11.98
N PRO A 43 -4.87 10.51 12.49
CA PRO A 43 -5.41 9.74 13.59
C PRO A 43 -5.95 8.39 13.12
N PHE A 44 -6.02 7.42 14.03
CA PHE A 44 -6.63 6.11 13.80
C PHE A 44 -6.02 5.28 12.65
N ALA A 45 -4.79 5.57 12.25
CA ALA A 45 -4.05 4.80 11.28
C ALA A 45 -3.31 3.64 11.96
N LYS A 46 -3.34 2.47 11.35
CA LYS A 46 -2.67 1.30 11.90
C LYS A 46 -1.19 1.29 11.52
N VAL A 47 -0.32 1.11 12.50
CA VAL A 47 1.14 1.05 12.36
C VAL A 47 1.60 -0.33 12.79
N TYR A 48 2.38 -0.99 11.95
CA TYR A 48 2.95 -2.30 12.16
C TYR A 48 4.44 -2.22 12.50
N LEU A 49 4.87 -3.09 13.39
CA LEU A 49 6.26 -3.46 13.57
C LEU A 49 6.56 -4.69 12.72
N VAL A 50 7.54 -4.56 11.82
CA VAL A 50 7.92 -5.64 10.90
C VAL A 50 9.36 -6.08 11.17
N GLY A 51 9.56 -7.39 11.31
CA GLY A 51 10.86 -8.02 11.44
C GLY A 51 11.53 -8.23 10.09
N CYS A 52 12.83 -7.97 10.05
CA CYS A 52 13.67 -8.14 8.87
C CYS A 52 14.73 -9.22 9.06
N ILE A 53 15.04 -9.95 7.99
CA ILE A 53 16.13 -10.93 7.91
C ILE A 53 17.05 -10.61 6.74
N ASN A 54 18.28 -11.12 6.78
CA ASN A 54 19.15 -11.09 5.60
C ASN A 54 18.95 -12.36 4.76
N ASN A 55 18.98 -12.21 3.45
CA ASN A 55 19.09 -13.35 2.55
C ASN A 55 20.57 -13.73 2.34
N PHE A 56 20.79 -14.82 1.61
CA PHE A 56 22.13 -15.32 1.27
C PHE A 56 22.96 -14.34 0.42
N SER A 57 22.33 -13.39 -0.29
CA SER A 57 23.02 -12.34 -1.06
C SER A 57 23.32 -11.07 -0.26
N GLY A 58 23.08 -11.07 1.06
CA GLY A 58 23.31 -9.91 1.94
C GLY A 58 22.25 -8.80 1.82
N SER A 59 21.15 -9.06 1.10
CA SER A 59 20.01 -8.15 0.99
C SER A 59 19.04 -8.39 2.16
N THR A 60 18.48 -7.31 2.71
CA THR A 60 17.53 -7.37 3.82
C THR A 60 16.09 -7.47 3.30
N PHE A 61 15.30 -8.39 3.84
CA PHE A 61 13.88 -8.59 3.54
C PHE A 61 13.07 -8.49 4.82
N CYS A 62 11.97 -7.75 4.78
CA CYS A 62 11.06 -7.58 5.91
C CYS A 62 9.68 -8.11 5.50
N TYR A 63 9.16 -9.06 6.26
CA TYR A 63 7.87 -9.71 5.95
C TYR A 63 7.13 -10.25 7.18
N ASP A 64 7.77 -10.25 8.35
CA ASP A 64 7.19 -10.81 9.56
C ASP A 64 6.49 -9.70 10.36
N TYR A 65 5.16 -9.69 10.39
CA TYR A 65 4.38 -8.73 11.17
C TYR A 65 4.36 -9.17 12.62
N LEU A 66 5.08 -8.44 13.48
CA LEU A 66 5.35 -8.86 14.86
C LEU A 66 4.39 -8.26 15.87
N ASP A 67 4.03 -6.99 15.68
CA ASP A 67 3.14 -6.25 16.56
C ASP A 67 2.48 -5.11 15.78
N SER A 68 1.45 -4.49 16.35
CA SER A 68 0.82 -3.31 15.77
C SER A 68 0.16 -2.42 16.81
N THR A 69 0.03 -1.16 16.46
CA THR A 69 -0.74 -0.19 17.24
C THR A 69 -1.56 0.68 16.29
N THR A 70 -2.45 1.50 16.84
CA THR A 70 -3.25 2.47 16.10
C THR A 70 -2.93 3.86 16.61
N THR A 71 -2.76 4.82 15.71
CA THR A 71 -2.49 6.20 16.12
C THR A 71 -3.66 6.79 16.89
N ASP A 72 -3.37 7.59 17.91
CA ASP A 72 -4.38 8.30 18.70
C ASP A 72 -5.03 9.45 17.91
N ILE A 73 -5.92 10.21 18.55
CA ILE A 73 -6.60 11.36 17.94
C ILE A 73 -5.64 12.48 17.47
N ASN A 74 -4.42 12.52 18.00
CA ASN A 74 -3.37 13.45 17.62
C ASN A 74 -2.39 12.86 16.60
N GLY A 75 -2.61 11.62 16.15
CA GLY A 75 -1.75 10.90 15.22
C GLY A 75 -0.50 10.29 15.86
N ASN A 76 -0.40 10.22 17.19
CA ASN A 76 0.74 9.62 17.88
C ASN A 76 0.59 8.11 18.04
N PHE A 77 1.70 7.39 18.08
CA PHE A 77 1.73 5.95 18.32
C PHE A 77 2.87 5.54 19.26
N SER A 78 2.72 4.38 19.89
CA SER A 78 3.80 3.69 20.60
C SER A 78 3.66 2.17 20.51
N ILE A 79 4.79 1.49 20.33
CA ILE A 79 4.90 0.02 20.30
C ILE A 79 6.01 -0.38 21.27
N ASN A 80 5.73 -1.39 22.11
CA ASN A 80 6.69 -1.99 23.03
C ASN A 80 6.72 -3.50 22.79
N TYR A 81 7.82 -3.98 22.20
CA TYR A 81 7.96 -5.35 21.76
C TYR A 81 9.19 -6.02 22.39
N ARG A 82 9.10 -7.31 22.70
CA ARG A 82 10.23 -8.09 23.22
C ARG A 82 10.74 -9.03 22.13
N ALA A 83 11.96 -8.77 21.66
CA ALA A 83 12.56 -9.48 20.53
C ALA A 83 12.62 -11.00 20.71
N GLU A 84 12.32 -11.76 19.67
CA GLU A 84 12.38 -13.22 19.69
C GLU A 84 13.76 -13.81 19.34
N GLY A 85 14.69 -13.00 18.82
CA GLY A 85 16.00 -13.50 18.39
C GLY A 85 16.10 -13.91 16.92
N LYS A 86 15.10 -13.58 16.08
CA LYS A 86 15.00 -14.03 14.69
C LYS A 86 15.26 -12.94 13.64
N SER A 87 15.30 -11.68 14.05
CA SER A 87 15.38 -10.53 13.14
C SER A 87 16.73 -9.84 13.29
N VAL A 88 17.32 -9.42 12.17
CA VAL A 88 18.54 -8.60 12.15
C VAL A 88 18.24 -7.12 12.32
N ASN A 89 17.03 -6.69 11.98
CA ASN A 89 16.54 -5.33 12.18
C ASN A 89 15.00 -5.32 12.27
N TYR A 90 14.46 -4.19 12.73
CA TYR A 90 13.03 -3.90 12.75
C TYR A 90 12.73 -2.63 11.99
N VAL A 91 11.54 -2.59 11.38
CA VAL A 91 11.07 -1.44 10.61
C VAL A 91 9.61 -1.17 10.95
N LEU A 92 9.17 0.05 10.72
CA LEU A 92 7.77 0.43 10.86
C LEU A 92 7.10 0.50 9.49
N GLU A 93 5.86 0.02 9.42
CA GLU A 93 5.02 0.07 8.23
C GLU A 93 3.65 0.64 8.59
N VAL A 94 3.09 1.51 7.75
CA VAL A 94 1.72 2.01 7.91
C VAL A 94 0.81 1.13 7.07
N ALA A 95 -0.29 0.67 7.64
CA ALA A 95 -1.25 -0.16 6.93
C ALA A 95 -1.75 0.56 5.67
N ASN A 96 -1.59 -0.08 4.51
CA ASN A 96 -2.36 0.27 3.33
C ASN A 96 -3.76 -0.31 3.50
N ASP A 97 -4.76 0.56 3.63
CA ASP A 97 -6.16 0.18 3.81
C ASP A 97 -7.08 1.03 2.94
N ASN A 98 -8.39 0.92 3.17
CA ASN A 98 -9.37 1.65 2.36
C ASN A 98 -9.34 3.18 2.56
N ASN A 99 -8.64 3.69 3.58
CA ASN A 99 -8.56 5.10 3.92
C ASN A 99 -7.18 5.70 3.70
N TYR A 100 -6.13 4.89 3.65
CA TYR A 100 -4.76 5.35 3.48
C TYR A 100 -4.13 4.75 2.23
N GLY A 101 -3.64 5.60 1.34
CA GLY A 101 -2.96 5.21 0.10
C GLY A 101 -1.54 4.73 0.35
N ASP A 102 -0.96 4.05 -0.65
CA ASP A 102 0.38 3.48 -0.59
C ASP A 102 1.40 4.48 -0.05
N ASN A 103 1.94 4.17 1.12
CA ASN A 103 3.36 4.39 1.27
C ASN A 103 4.05 3.22 0.59
N LEU A 104 4.83 3.54 -0.43
CA LEU A 104 6.13 2.91 -0.66
C LEU A 104 6.65 2.38 0.67
N PHE A 105 6.96 1.09 0.78
CA PHE A 105 7.59 0.42 1.92
C PHE A 105 8.75 1.25 2.51
N GLN A 106 8.43 2.33 3.23
CA GLN A 106 9.39 3.17 3.92
C GLN A 106 9.61 2.45 5.22
N GLN A 107 10.44 1.44 5.09
CA GLN A 107 11.05 0.77 6.20
C GLN A 107 11.88 1.82 6.91
N PHE A 108 11.39 2.31 8.04
CA PHE A 108 12.15 3.22 8.90
C PHE A 108 13.02 2.36 9.81
N PRO A 109 14.32 2.17 9.53
CA PRO A 109 15.20 1.55 10.48
C PRO A 109 15.20 2.43 11.74
N PHE A 110 15.00 1.81 12.90
CA PHE A 110 15.01 2.52 14.16
C PHE A 110 15.90 1.77 15.15
N ALA A 111 16.62 2.52 15.98
CA ALA A 111 17.39 1.92 17.07
C ALA A 111 16.44 1.32 18.10
N ASN A 112 16.86 0.28 18.82
CA ASN A 112 16.06 -0.48 19.79
C ASN A 112 15.21 0.38 20.75
N ASN A 113 15.57 1.65 20.97
CA ASN A 113 14.75 2.66 21.64
C ASN A 113 14.72 3.96 20.83
N SER A 114 13.70 4.14 19.97
CA SER A 114 13.55 5.35 19.16
C SER A 114 12.31 6.13 19.55
N SER A 115 12.44 7.44 19.73
CA SER A 115 11.34 8.34 20.05
C SER A 115 11.19 9.41 18.98
N ASN A 116 9.99 9.99 18.87
CA ASN A 116 9.65 11.01 17.89
C ASN A 116 9.83 10.57 16.43
N VAL A 117 9.59 9.29 16.14
CA VAL A 117 9.63 8.78 14.77
C VAL A 117 8.52 9.43 13.95
N ARG A 118 8.88 10.13 12.88
CA ARG A 118 7.92 10.73 11.96
C ARG A 118 7.62 9.78 10.81
N LEU A 119 6.50 9.09 10.89
CA LEU A 119 5.96 8.31 9.78
C LEU A 119 5.21 9.24 8.82
N LYS A 120 5.14 8.82 7.56
CA LYS A 120 4.43 9.51 6.49
C LYS A 120 3.36 8.58 5.94
N SER A 121 2.23 9.11 5.50
CA SER A 121 1.20 8.43 4.69
C SER A 121 0.37 9.44 3.91
N GLN A 122 -0.64 8.98 3.20
CA GLN A 122 -1.57 9.81 2.43
C GLN A 122 -3.00 9.35 2.72
N GLU A 123 -3.83 10.22 3.26
CA GLU A 123 -5.26 9.94 3.39
C GLU A 123 -5.94 10.01 2.03
N LEU A 124 -6.71 8.98 1.69
CA LEU A 124 -7.49 8.91 0.47
C LEU A 124 -8.74 9.78 0.58
N ASN A 125 -8.98 10.62 -0.43
CA ASN A 125 -10.20 11.38 -0.58
C ASN A 125 -11.31 10.52 -1.18
N PHE A 126 -12.54 11.03 -1.08
CA PHE A 126 -13.70 10.40 -1.68
C PHE A 126 -13.96 10.96 -3.09
N LEU A 127 -14.35 10.07 -3.99
CA LEU A 127 -14.92 10.42 -5.28
C LEU A 127 -16.34 9.87 -5.37
N LYS A 128 -17.31 10.78 -5.52
CA LYS A 128 -18.69 10.45 -5.81
C LYS A 128 -18.88 10.42 -7.33
N LEU A 129 -18.92 9.21 -7.89
CA LEU A 129 -19.11 8.96 -9.31
C LEU A 129 -20.60 8.73 -9.62
N ASN A 130 -21.22 9.64 -10.35
CA ASN A 130 -22.53 9.42 -10.94
C ASN A 130 -22.35 8.63 -12.23
N LEU A 131 -22.68 7.33 -12.21
CA LEU A 131 -22.50 6.43 -13.32
C LEU A 131 -23.85 6.10 -13.98
N LYS A 132 -23.91 6.35 -15.29
CA LYS A 132 -24.99 5.91 -16.15
C LYS A 132 -24.47 4.98 -17.25
N VAL A 133 -24.99 3.77 -17.32
CA VAL A 133 -24.76 2.80 -18.39
C VAL A 133 -26.10 2.51 -19.04
N ASP A 134 -26.31 3.00 -20.26
CA ASP A 134 -27.61 2.84 -20.93
C ASP A 134 -27.82 1.40 -21.38
N PHE A 135 -26.76 0.72 -21.84
CA PHE A 135 -26.81 -0.68 -22.25
C PHE A 135 -25.57 -1.50 -21.87
N ASN A 136 -25.77 -2.57 -21.10
CA ASN A 136 -24.78 -3.58 -20.72
C ASN A 136 -25.27 -4.98 -21.13
N ARG A 137 -24.54 -5.64 -22.05
CA ARG A 137 -24.92 -6.97 -22.56
C ARG A 137 -24.74 -8.11 -21.56
N TYR A 138 -23.87 -7.99 -20.56
CA TYR A 138 -23.46 -9.15 -19.76
C TYR A 138 -23.93 -9.08 -18.33
N ASP A 139 -24.89 -8.18 -18.04
CA ASP A 139 -25.47 -7.83 -16.73
C ASP A 139 -24.48 -7.40 -15.64
N THR A 140 -23.26 -7.89 -15.64
CA THR A 140 -22.24 -7.58 -14.66
C THR A 140 -21.34 -6.47 -15.18
N PHE A 141 -21.04 -5.50 -14.32
CA PHE A 141 -20.20 -4.36 -14.63
C PHE A 141 -19.26 -4.08 -13.45
N TYR A 142 -17.97 -3.95 -13.73
CA TYR A 142 -16.93 -3.73 -12.72
C TYR A 142 -16.33 -2.34 -12.83
N ILE A 143 -16.04 -1.75 -11.68
CA ILE A 143 -15.34 -0.47 -11.54
C ILE A 143 -14.10 -0.71 -10.68
N TYR A 144 -12.93 -0.53 -11.25
CA TYR A 144 -11.64 -0.67 -10.59
C TYR A 144 -10.99 0.72 -10.47
N PRO A 145 -11.07 1.38 -9.30
CA PRO A 145 -10.23 2.53 -9.02
C PRO A 145 -8.77 2.10 -8.85
N SER A 146 -7.82 3.00 -9.07
CA SER A 146 -6.40 2.74 -8.80
C SER A 146 -6.10 2.54 -7.31
N HIS A 147 -6.99 3.02 -6.42
CA HIS A 147 -6.87 2.89 -4.97
C HIS A 147 -8.20 2.46 -4.33
N GLY A 148 -8.10 1.66 -3.26
CA GLY A 148 -9.27 1.16 -2.52
C GLY A 148 -9.99 0.02 -3.23
N VAL A 149 -11.26 -0.18 -2.86
CA VAL A 149 -12.01 -1.40 -3.23
C VAL A 149 -12.76 -1.24 -4.55
N SER A 150 -12.58 -2.22 -5.43
CA SER A 150 -13.37 -2.36 -6.65
C SER A 150 -14.87 -2.56 -6.37
N LYS A 151 -15.72 -2.14 -7.31
CA LYS A 151 -17.17 -2.25 -7.19
C LYS A 151 -17.72 -3.12 -8.30
N ARG A 152 -18.64 -4.02 -7.95
CA ARG A 152 -19.42 -4.83 -8.89
C ARG A 152 -20.85 -4.33 -8.89
N LEU A 153 -21.36 -3.98 -10.06
CA LEU A 153 -22.74 -3.58 -10.31
C LEU A 153 -23.41 -4.63 -11.20
N ILE A 154 -24.70 -4.86 -10.97
CA ILE A 154 -25.52 -5.80 -11.74
C ILE A 154 -26.69 -5.03 -12.37
N GLY A 155 -26.87 -5.20 -13.67
CA GLY A 155 -27.89 -4.54 -14.45
C GLY A 155 -27.56 -4.49 -15.94
N ARG A 156 -28.60 -4.65 -16.77
CA ARG A 156 -28.55 -4.38 -18.23
C ARG A 156 -28.55 -2.88 -18.54
N SER A 157 -29.02 -2.08 -17.59
CA SER A 157 -28.83 -0.64 -17.51
C SER A 157 -28.47 -0.30 -16.07
N ILE A 158 -27.68 0.75 -15.87
CA ILE A 158 -27.20 1.20 -14.57
C ILE A 158 -27.40 2.72 -14.53
N ASP A 159 -28.02 3.23 -13.47
CA ASP A 159 -28.07 4.66 -13.17
C ASP A 159 -27.91 4.80 -11.65
N THR A 160 -26.68 5.10 -11.21
CA THR A 160 -26.33 5.01 -9.79
C THR A 160 -25.20 5.95 -9.41
N THR A 161 -25.05 6.16 -8.11
CA THR A 161 -23.90 6.83 -7.53
C THR A 161 -22.99 5.81 -6.86
N VAL A 162 -21.71 5.84 -7.20
CA VAL A 162 -20.68 4.99 -6.62
C VAL A 162 -19.70 5.85 -5.84
N LEU A 163 -19.46 5.49 -4.58
CA LEU A 163 -18.42 6.12 -3.78
C LEU A 163 -17.11 5.33 -3.93
N LEU A 164 -16.07 6.01 -4.40
CA LEU A 164 -14.72 5.49 -4.63
C LEU A 164 -13.70 6.24 -3.78
N LYS A 165 -12.51 5.67 -3.65
CA LYS A 165 -11.36 6.27 -2.98
C LYS A 165 -10.31 6.66 -4.01
N VAL A 166 -9.66 7.80 -3.79
CA VAL A 166 -8.75 8.43 -4.73
C VAL A 166 -7.62 9.15 -3.99
N LEU A 167 -6.43 9.19 -4.57
CA LEU A 167 -5.32 9.98 -4.05
C LEU A 167 -5.59 11.48 -4.24
N PRO A 168 -5.46 12.30 -3.18
CA PRO A 168 -5.51 13.75 -3.32
C PRO A 168 -4.31 14.27 -4.10
N ASN A 169 -4.53 15.27 -4.95
CA ASN A 169 -3.48 15.96 -5.73
C ASN A 169 -2.57 15.03 -6.57
N ASP A 170 -3.06 13.85 -6.94
CA ASP A 170 -2.36 12.90 -7.81
C ASP A 170 -3.28 12.39 -8.93
N LYS A 171 -2.68 11.74 -9.92
CA LYS A 171 -3.35 11.12 -11.05
C LYS A 171 -4.02 9.82 -10.62
N ASN A 172 -5.34 9.80 -10.72
CA ASN A 172 -6.15 8.63 -10.43
C ASN A 172 -6.67 7.98 -11.71
N ILE A 173 -6.78 6.66 -11.72
CA ILE A 173 -7.31 5.90 -12.85
C ILE A 173 -8.57 5.16 -12.40
N ILE A 174 -9.64 5.26 -13.19
CA ILE A 174 -10.83 4.42 -13.04
C ILE A 174 -10.95 3.55 -14.27
N THR A 175 -10.91 2.22 -14.07
CA THR A 175 -11.16 1.25 -15.12
C THR A 175 -12.58 0.71 -14.99
N TYR A 176 -13.37 0.88 -16.02
CA TYR A 176 -14.67 0.23 -16.19
C TYR A 176 -14.47 -1.05 -17.00
N GLN A 177 -15.05 -2.16 -16.57
CA GLN A 177 -14.83 -3.45 -17.20
C GLN A 177 -16.08 -4.31 -17.24
N ILE A 178 -16.26 -5.00 -18.37
CA ILE A 178 -17.17 -6.14 -18.48
C ILE A 178 -16.41 -7.36 -19.00
N MET A 179 -16.88 -8.55 -18.64
CA MET A 179 -16.42 -9.79 -19.26
C MET A 179 -17.28 -10.05 -20.49
N ALA A 180 -16.67 -10.02 -21.67
CA ALA A 180 -17.37 -10.11 -22.94
C ALA A 180 -17.48 -11.54 -23.47
N ILE A 181 -16.46 -12.37 -23.25
CA ILE A 181 -16.45 -13.77 -23.69
C ILE A 181 -15.77 -14.59 -22.60
N ARG A 182 -16.31 -15.75 -22.28
CA ARG A 182 -15.62 -16.78 -21.49
C ARG A 182 -15.60 -18.05 -22.35
N ASN A 183 -14.42 -18.54 -22.67
CA ASN A 183 -14.22 -19.80 -23.37
C ASN A 183 -13.13 -20.61 -22.66
N ASP A 184 -12.84 -21.80 -23.20
CA ASP A 184 -11.84 -22.71 -22.63
C ASP A 184 -10.42 -22.11 -22.63
N SER A 185 -10.18 -21.07 -23.44
CA SER A 185 -8.91 -20.34 -23.53
C SER A 185 -8.82 -19.13 -22.59
N GLY A 186 -9.89 -18.78 -21.87
CA GLY A 186 -9.89 -17.71 -20.88
C GLY A 186 -11.10 -16.76 -20.97
N ALA A 187 -10.94 -15.58 -20.37
CA ALA A 187 -11.95 -14.52 -20.37
C ALA A 187 -11.45 -13.31 -21.16
N ILE A 188 -12.22 -12.89 -22.16
CA ILE A 188 -11.97 -11.66 -22.92
C ILE A 188 -12.78 -10.54 -22.28
N TYR A 189 -12.14 -9.39 -22.06
CA TYR A 189 -12.76 -8.27 -21.36
C TYR A 189 -12.95 -7.10 -22.32
N ARG A 190 -13.96 -6.28 -22.07
CA ARG A 190 -13.97 -4.92 -22.60
C ARG A 190 -13.66 -3.95 -21.48
N ARG A 191 -12.76 -3.00 -21.73
CA ARG A 191 -12.27 -2.07 -20.72
C ARG A 191 -12.27 -0.64 -21.25
N LEU A 192 -12.72 0.29 -20.42
CA LEU A 192 -12.59 1.73 -20.63
C LEU A 192 -11.84 2.31 -19.43
N ARG A 193 -10.89 3.22 -19.68
CA ARG A 193 -10.12 3.87 -18.62
C ARG A 193 -10.32 5.37 -18.68
N ASP A 194 -10.66 5.95 -17.54
CA ASP A 194 -10.64 7.38 -17.34
C ASP A 194 -9.47 7.74 -16.42
N THR A 195 -8.87 8.90 -16.69
CA THR A 195 -7.89 9.53 -15.80
C THR A 195 -8.52 10.77 -15.20
N LEU A 196 -8.30 10.99 -13.90
CA LEU A 196 -8.83 12.15 -13.18
C LEU A 196 -7.83 12.67 -12.15
N ASN A 197 -7.85 13.97 -11.92
CA ASN A 197 -7.10 14.65 -10.86
C ASN A 197 -8.11 15.31 -9.92
N VAL A 198 -8.10 14.96 -8.63
CA VAL A 198 -9.16 15.36 -7.66
C VAL A 198 -8.78 16.51 -6.73
N GLY A 199 -7.63 17.16 -6.92
CA GLY A 199 -7.19 18.25 -6.05
C GLY A 199 -7.18 17.82 -4.57
N LEU A 200 -7.43 18.77 -3.66
CA LEU A 200 -7.38 18.54 -2.20
C LEU A 200 -8.77 18.41 -1.54
N ALA A 201 -9.85 18.49 -2.30
CA ALA A 201 -11.21 18.43 -1.75
C ALA A 201 -11.50 17.04 -1.17
N ASP A 202 -11.95 16.96 0.08
CA ASP A 202 -12.23 15.70 0.78
C ASP A 202 -13.22 14.80 0.03
N THR A 203 -14.15 15.41 -0.71
CA THR A 203 -15.04 14.73 -1.65
C THR A 203 -15.09 15.48 -2.98
N THR A 204 -14.84 14.77 -4.08
CA THR A 204 -15.02 15.28 -5.44
C THR A 204 -16.22 14.60 -6.10
N ASN A 205 -16.97 15.34 -6.92
CA ASN A 205 -18.06 14.78 -7.72
C ASN A 205 -17.62 14.66 -9.18
N THR A 206 -17.95 13.55 -9.82
CA THR A 206 -17.78 13.38 -11.27
C THR A 206 -18.92 12.54 -11.85
N SER A 207 -19.11 12.62 -13.16
CA SER A 207 -20.16 11.87 -13.85
C SER A 207 -19.58 11.13 -15.05
N LYS A 208 -20.04 9.89 -15.26
CA LYS A 208 -19.70 9.09 -16.43
C LYS A 208 -20.97 8.52 -17.04
N ARG A 209 -21.15 8.75 -18.34
CA ARG A 209 -22.15 8.07 -19.15
C ARG A 209 -21.48 7.14 -20.16
N ILE A 210 -21.97 5.91 -20.24
CA ILE A 210 -21.61 4.92 -21.24
C ILE A 210 -22.88 4.50 -21.96
N LEU A 211 -22.98 4.83 -23.25
CA LEU A 211 -24.17 4.51 -24.04
C LEU A 211 -24.30 3.00 -24.24
N SER A 212 -23.19 2.32 -24.49
CA SER A 212 -23.16 0.87 -24.64
C SER A 212 -21.81 0.29 -24.28
N THR A 213 -21.79 -0.84 -23.56
CA THR A 213 -20.56 -1.56 -23.24
C THR A 213 -19.85 -2.12 -24.47
N TYR A 214 -20.49 -2.14 -25.65
CA TYR A 214 -19.83 -2.48 -26.91
C TYR A 214 -18.85 -1.44 -27.42
N GLN A 215 -19.02 -0.18 -27.02
CA GLN A 215 -18.11 0.91 -27.37
C GLN A 215 -16.79 0.84 -26.58
N MET A 216 -16.75 0.03 -25.52
CA MET A 216 -15.52 -0.22 -24.79
C MET A 216 -14.57 -1.11 -25.61
N PRO A 217 -13.28 -0.71 -25.73
CA PRO A 217 -12.25 -1.52 -26.39
C PRO A 217 -12.19 -2.96 -25.87
N LEU A 218 -12.04 -3.92 -26.78
CA LEU A 218 -11.77 -5.32 -26.46
C LEU A 218 -10.29 -5.49 -26.08
N ASN A 219 -10.02 -6.14 -24.96
CA ASN A 219 -8.66 -6.42 -24.47
C ASN A 219 -8.54 -7.88 -24.00
#